data_AF-A0A535P647-F1
#
_entry.id   AF-A0A535P647-F1
#
_cell.length_a   1.000
_cell.length_b   1.000
_cell.length_c   1.000
_cell.angle_alpha   90.00
_cell.angle_beta   90.00
_cell.angle_gamma   90.00
#
_symmetry.space_group_name_H-M   'P 1'
#
loop_
_entity.id
_entity.type
_entity.pdbx_description
1 polymer ?
#
loop_
_entity_poly.entity_id
_entity_poly.type
_entity_poly.pdbx_seq_one_letter_code
_entity_poly.pdbx_strand_id
1 'polypeptide(L)'
;MRLIDSHCHIQADRFETDADLVLGSARLAGVERILVPGWNRASGERALALAERYPWLDAAVGVHPHDAAKVADADWPWFVESAADPRVVAIGETGLDFDRVFSPPEDQLANLRRNLALALATGKPAILHCRSVDGRRDAQDALLHELRETGFGDRATIRAFEGRPPAIVHSYSGPVDYAEAMIDLG
;
A
#
# COMPACT_ATOMS: atom_id res chain seq x y z
N MET A 1 -20.80 11.71 -11.64
CA MET A 1 -20.42 10.52 -10.86
C MET A 1 -19.31 10.95 -9.91
N ARG A 2 -19.32 10.53 -8.64
CA ARG A 2 -18.23 10.82 -7.69
C ARG A 2 -17.31 9.61 -7.68
N LEU A 3 -16.03 9.79 -8.03
CA LEU A 3 -15.03 8.73 -8.10
C LEU A 3 -13.92 8.97 -7.07
N ILE A 4 -13.36 7.88 -6.55
CA ILE A 4 -12.14 7.88 -5.76
C ILE A 4 -11.16 6.94 -6.46
N ASP A 5 -9.98 7.45 -6.78
CA ASP A 5 -8.87 6.60 -7.22
C ASP A 5 -8.08 6.18 -5.98
N SER A 6 -8.24 4.93 -5.56
CA SER A 6 -7.60 4.43 -4.34
C SER A 6 -6.11 4.10 -4.53
N HIS A 7 -5.55 4.20 -5.75
CA HIS A 7 -4.16 3.80 -6.00
C HIS A 7 -3.58 4.42 -7.26
N CYS A 8 -2.94 5.59 -7.14
CA CYS A 8 -2.37 6.32 -8.28
C CYS A 8 -0.92 6.73 -8.03
N HIS A 9 0.00 6.27 -8.88
CA HIS A 9 1.39 6.70 -8.85
C HIS A 9 1.63 7.98 -9.67
N ILE A 10 0.89 9.06 -9.37
CA ILE A 10 1.02 10.35 -10.08
C ILE A 10 2.36 11.04 -9.78
N GLN A 11 3.06 10.63 -8.73
CA GLN A 11 4.40 11.10 -8.38
C GLN A 11 5.53 10.46 -9.19
N ALA A 12 5.22 9.47 -10.05
CA ALA A 12 6.22 8.79 -10.87
C ALA A 12 6.81 9.74 -11.94
N ASP A 13 8.08 9.50 -12.29
CA ASP A 13 8.87 10.37 -13.18
C ASP A 13 8.18 10.61 -14.54
N ARG A 14 7.39 9.64 -15.02
CA ARG A 14 6.63 9.76 -16.27
C ARG A 14 5.60 10.92 -16.28
N PHE A 15 5.24 11.44 -15.11
CA PHE A 15 4.29 12.54 -14.95
C PHE A 15 4.96 13.85 -14.53
N GLU A 16 6.29 13.91 -14.46
CA GLU A 16 7.03 15.08 -13.97
C GLU A 16 6.67 16.36 -14.73
N THR A 17 6.40 16.25 -16.04
CA THR A 17 6.10 17.40 -16.90
C THR A 17 4.62 17.76 -17.01
N ASP A 18 3.71 16.86 -16.62
CA ASP A 18 2.28 17.01 -16.90
C ASP A 18 1.34 16.62 -15.74
N ALA A 19 1.86 16.35 -14.54
CA ALA A 19 1.06 16.00 -13.35
C ALA A 19 -0.10 17.00 -13.10
N ASP A 20 0.15 18.30 -13.19
CA ASP A 20 -0.88 19.34 -13.01
C ASP A 20 -2.03 19.21 -14.03
N LEU A 21 -1.70 18.88 -15.28
CA LEU A 21 -2.69 18.69 -16.34
C LEU A 21 -3.50 17.41 -16.11
N VAL A 22 -2.81 16.31 -15.79
CA VAL A 22 -3.45 15.02 -15.49
C VAL A 22 -4.40 15.13 -14.30
N LEU A 23 -3.96 15.78 -13.22
CA LEU A 23 -4.77 16.04 -12.03
C LEU A 23 -5.97 16.94 -12.35
N GLY A 24 -5.79 17.98 -13.17
CA GLY A 24 -6.88 18.83 -13.66
C GLY A 24 -7.92 18.05 -14.46
N SER A 25 -7.48 17.19 -15.38
CA SER A 25 -8.36 16.30 -16.14
C SER A 25 -9.11 15.30 -15.26
N ALA A 26 -8.45 14.72 -14.25
CA ALA A 26 -9.08 13.81 -13.30
C ALA A 26 -10.22 14.50 -12.53
N ARG A 27 -10.02 15.74 -12.08
CA ARG A 27 -11.07 16.55 -11.44
C ARG A 27 -12.27 16.77 -12.35
N LEU A 28 -12.02 17.14 -13.61
CA LEU A 28 -13.08 17.35 -14.61
C LEU A 28 -13.85 16.06 -14.93
N ALA A 29 -13.19 14.90 -14.85
CA ALA A 29 -13.81 13.59 -15.02
C ALA A 29 -14.61 13.12 -13.79
N GLY A 30 -14.59 13.87 -12.67
CA GLY A 30 -15.34 13.55 -11.46
C GLY A 30 -14.57 12.74 -10.40
N VAL A 31 -13.24 12.65 -10.52
CA VAL A 31 -12.38 12.10 -9.45
C VAL A 31 -12.26 13.13 -8.33
N GLU A 32 -12.73 12.77 -7.15
CA GLU A 32 -12.79 13.68 -6.01
C GLU A 32 -11.64 13.54 -5.04
N ARG A 33 -11.07 12.32 -4.96
CA ARG A 33 -9.94 11.98 -4.10
C ARG A 33 -9.03 11.01 -4.86
N ILE A 34 -7.72 11.15 -4.65
CA ILE A 34 -6.69 10.24 -5.17
C ILE A 34 -5.79 9.86 -4.00
N LEU A 35 -5.55 8.57 -3.78
CA LEU A 35 -4.53 8.08 -2.87
C LEU A 35 -3.24 7.81 -3.64
N VAL A 36 -2.15 8.43 -3.19
CA VAL A 36 -0.82 8.35 -3.80
C VAL A 36 0.10 7.49 -2.92
N PRO A 37 0.27 6.20 -3.21
CA PRO A 37 1.14 5.33 -2.43
C PRO A 37 2.60 5.46 -2.83
N GLY A 38 3.46 5.64 -1.85
CA GLY A 38 4.90 5.46 -1.99
C GLY A 38 5.29 3.99 -2.10
N TRP A 39 6.35 3.70 -2.84
CA TRP A 39 6.96 2.37 -2.97
C TRP A 39 8.36 2.29 -2.32
N ASN A 40 8.89 3.43 -1.88
CA ASN A 40 10.13 3.61 -1.12
C ASN A 40 10.14 5.02 -0.50
N ARG A 41 11.19 5.36 0.25
CA ARG A 41 11.32 6.67 0.90
C ARG A 41 11.17 7.85 -0.07
N ALA A 42 11.97 7.90 -1.13
CA ALA A 42 11.97 9.02 -2.07
C ALA A 42 10.61 9.21 -2.77
N SER A 43 9.91 8.12 -3.10
CA SER A 43 8.57 8.20 -3.67
C SER A 43 7.50 8.60 -2.64
N GLY A 44 7.66 8.22 -1.37
CA GLY A 44 6.79 8.63 -0.27
C GLY A 44 6.96 10.12 0.08
N GLU A 45 8.19 10.64 0.07
CA GLU A 45 8.46 12.08 0.20
C GLU A 45 7.75 12.89 -0.90
N ARG A 46 7.79 12.40 -2.15
CA ARG A 46 7.05 13.00 -3.27
C ARG A 46 5.53 12.89 -3.11
N ALA A 47 5.01 11.77 -2.61
CA ALA A 47 3.59 11.60 -2.33
C ALA A 47 3.08 12.61 -1.28
N LEU A 48 3.85 12.81 -0.20
CA LEU A 48 3.57 13.82 0.83
C LEU A 48 3.59 15.24 0.26
N ALA A 49 4.59 15.58 -0.56
CA ALA A 49 4.66 16.89 -1.21
C ALA A 49 3.46 17.16 -2.13
N LEU A 50 2.95 16.14 -2.82
CA LEU A 50 1.73 16.26 -3.62
C LEU A 50 0.49 16.43 -2.76
N ALA A 51 0.34 15.68 -1.67
CA ALA A 51 -0.78 15.83 -0.73
C ALA A 51 -0.76 17.21 -0.02
N GLU A 52 0.42 17.81 0.15
CA GLU A 52 0.56 19.21 0.59
C GLU A 52 0.05 20.20 -0.44
N ARG A 53 0.50 20.03 -1.69
CA ARG A 53 0.18 20.94 -2.80
C ARG A 53 -1.29 20.84 -3.21
N TYR A 54 -1.88 19.65 -3.11
CA TYR A 54 -3.24 19.35 -3.52
C TYR A 54 -4.01 18.70 -2.37
N PRO A 55 -4.78 19.46 -1.57
CA PRO A 55 -5.50 18.95 -0.40
C PRO A 55 -6.57 17.87 -0.67
N TRP A 56 -6.88 17.62 -1.95
CA TRP A 56 -7.77 16.55 -2.38
C TRP A 56 -7.04 15.24 -2.72
N LEU A 57 -5.71 15.22 -2.60
CA LEU A 57 -4.87 14.02 -2.63
C LEU A 57 -4.59 13.57 -1.21
N ASP A 58 -4.54 12.26 -1.03
CA ASP A 58 -4.05 11.58 0.17
C ASP A 58 -2.72 10.89 -0.15
N ALA A 59 -1.87 10.72 0.86
CA ALA A 59 -0.64 9.96 0.73
C ALA A 59 -0.74 8.60 1.43
N ALA A 60 0.05 7.64 0.98
CA ALA A 60 0.41 6.46 1.74
C ALA A 60 1.93 6.27 1.71
N VAL A 61 2.49 5.74 2.79
CA VAL A 61 3.93 5.49 2.89
C VAL A 61 4.18 4.03 3.20
N GLY A 62 5.14 3.43 2.51
CA GLY A 62 5.51 2.04 2.66
C GLY A 62 6.61 1.67 1.67
N VAL A 63 6.95 0.39 1.67
CA VAL A 63 8.02 -0.14 0.81
C VAL A 63 7.46 -1.28 -0.02
N HIS A 64 7.50 -1.10 -1.33
CA HIS A 64 7.01 -2.09 -2.30
C HIS A 64 7.94 -3.32 -2.32
N PRO A 65 7.44 -4.54 -2.58
CA PRO A 65 8.26 -5.75 -2.63
C PRO A 65 9.49 -5.65 -3.53
N HIS A 66 9.43 -4.88 -4.62
CA HIS A 66 10.59 -4.72 -5.52
C HIS A 66 11.76 -3.96 -4.89
N ASP A 67 11.50 -3.11 -3.89
CA ASP A 67 12.50 -2.28 -3.21
C ASP A 67 12.84 -2.80 -1.80
N ALA A 68 12.27 -3.94 -1.39
CA ALA A 68 12.45 -4.52 -0.06
C ALA A 68 13.92 -4.72 0.32
N ALA A 69 14.76 -5.19 -0.61
CA ALA A 69 16.20 -5.38 -0.37
C ALA A 69 17.04 -4.10 -0.51
N LYS A 70 16.45 -3.00 -0.99
CA LYS A 70 17.15 -1.74 -1.26
C LYS A 70 16.98 -0.71 -0.14
N VAL A 71 15.94 -0.86 0.67
CA VAL A 71 15.66 0.04 1.79
C VAL A 71 16.49 -0.38 2.99
N ALA A 72 17.33 0.52 3.50
CA ALA A 72 18.16 0.25 4.66
C ALA A 72 17.35 0.39 5.96
N ASP A 73 17.79 -0.28 7.02
CA ASP A 73 17.20 -0.10 8.35
C ASP A 73 17.21 1.37 8.83
N ALA A 74 18.21 2.14 8.38
CA ALA A 74 18.32 3.57 8.68
C ALA A 74 17.21 4.42 8.06
N ASP A 75 16.48 3.92 7.06
CA ASP A 75 15.35 4.62 6.45
C ASP A 75 14.02 4.40 7.22
N TRP A 76 13.90 3.33 8.01
CA TRP A 76 12.65 3.02 8.72
C TRP A 76 12.15 4.12 9.66
N PRO A 77 13.01 4.83 10.43
CA PRO A 77 12.57 5.95 11.25
C PRO A 77 11.75 6.98 10.47
N TRP A 78 12.11 7.25 9.20
CA TRP A 78 11.38 8.20 8.37
C TRP A 78 9.95 7.76 8.08
N PHE A 79 9.70 6.49 7.78
CA PHE A 79 8.34 6.01 7.50
C PHE A 79 7.49 5.99 8.78
N VAL A 80 8.09 5.64 9.94
CA VAL A 80 7.39 5.67 11.23
C VAL A 80 6.96 7.09 11.57
N GLU A 81 7.86 8.07 11.40
CA GLU A 81 7.54 9.49 11.60
C GLU A 81 6.50 9.99 10.60
N SER A 82 6.68 9.69 9.31
CA SER A 82 5.76 10.08 8.25
C SER A 82 4.37 9.49 8.44
N ALA A 83 4.27 8.28 9.00
CA ALA A 83 3.00 7.64 9.31
C ALA A 83 2.22 8.37 10.42
N ALA A 84 2.79 9.34 11.13
CA ALA A 84 2.04 10.22 12.03
C ALA A 84 1.37 11.41 11.32
N ASP A 85 1.78 11.73 10.08
CA ASP A 85 1.21 12.84 9.32
C ASP A 85 -0.28 12.58 8.99
N PRO A 86 -1.18 13.55 9.20
CA PRO A 86 -2.61 13.38 8.92
C PRO A 86 -2.94 13.21 7.43
N ARG A 87 -2.03 13.61 6.53
CA ARG A 87 -2.16 13.41 5.08
C ARG A 87 -1.84 11.97 4.67
N VAL A 88 -1.11 11.23 5.49
CA VAL A 88 -0.85 9.81 5.27
C VAL A 88 -2.05 9.03 5.80
N VAL A 89 -2.84 8.42 4.93
CA VAL A 89 -4.09 7.74 5.34
C VAL A 89 -3.99 6.22 5.35
N ALA A 90 -2.89 5.67 4.83
CA ALA A 90 -2.65 4.23 4.73
C ALA A 90 -1.14 3.92 4.78
N ILE A 91 -0.81 2.65 5.05
CA ILE A 91 0.56 2.14 5.02
C ILE A 91 0.73 1.21 3.82
N GLY A 92 1.75 1.50 3.01
CA GLY A 92 1.98 0.83 1.74
C GLY A 92 2.26 1.83 0.61
N GLU A 93 2.51 1.35 -0.60
CA GLU A 93 2.30 -0.03 -1.04
C GLU A 93 3.38 -0.98 -0.51
N THR A 94 2.96 -2.14 0.00
CA THR A 94 3.81 -3.24 0.48
C THR A 94 3.20 -4.56 0.05
N GLY A 95 3.92 -5.68 0.11
CA GLY A 95 3.34 -6.96 -0.30
C GLY A 95 4.35 -7.98 -0.75
N LEU A 96 3.90 -8.90 -1.61
CA LEU A 96 4.71 -9.97 -2.19
C LEU A 96 4.57 -10.00 -3.71
N ASP A 97 5.69 -10.01 -4.41
CA ASP A 97 5.76 -10.20 -5.85
C ASP A 97 6.76 -11.32 -6.17
N PHE A 98 6.22 -12.52 -6.39
CA PHE A 98 6.97 -13.73 -6.76
C PHE A 98 7.00 -13.96 -8.27
N ASP A 99 6.39 -13.08 -9.07
CA ASP A 99 6.53 -13.06 -10.54
C ASP A 99 7.75 -12.23 -10.95
N ARG A 100 7.89 -11.03 -10.38
CA ARG A 100 8.98 -10.09 -10.65
C ARG A 100 9.87 -9.92 -9.43
N VAL A 101 10.76 -10.89 -9.27
CA VAL A 101 11.63 -11.02 -8.08
C VAL A 101 12.82 -10.05 -8.13
N PHE A 102 12.56 -8.75 -7.96
CA PHE A 102 13.60 -7.72 -7.86
C PHE A 102 14.25 -7.62 -6.47
N SER A 103 13.58 -8.19 -5.46
CA SER A 103 14.13 -8.45 -4.12
C SER A 103 13.86 -9.92 -3.75
N PRO A 104 14.78 -10.60 -3.04
CA PRO A 104 14.57 -11.96 -2.57
C PRO A 104 13.28 -12.13 -1.74
N PRO A 105 12.57 -13.27 -1.82
CA PRO A 105 11.34 -13.50 -1.07
C PRO A 105 11.46 -13.27 0.44
N GLU A 106 12.60 -13.62 1.05
CA GLU A 106 12.89 -13.40 2.46
C GLU A 106 12.91 -11.92 2.84
N ASP A 107 13.46 -11.07 1.98
CA ASP A 107 13.48 -9.61 2.18
C ASP A 107 12.08 -9.04 2.00
N GLN A 108 11.32 -9.54 1.03
CA GLN A 108 9.92 -9.14 0.83
C GLN A 108 9.04 -9.49 2.04
N LEU A 109 9.20 -10.69 2.61
CA LEU A 109 8.47 -11.12 3.81
C LEU A 109 8.85 -10.29 5.04
N ALA A 110 10.15 -10.07 5.25
CA ALA A 110 10.62 -9.21 6.35
C ALA A 110 10.07 -7.78 6.21
N ASN A 111 10.09 -7.23 4.99
CA ASN A 111 9.55 -5.91 4.70
C ASN A 111 8.02 -5.84 4.89
N LEU A 112 7.28 -6.85 4.42
CA LEU A 112 5.83 -6.95 4.64
C LEU A 112 5.51 -6.91 6.13
N ARG A 113 6.16 -7.74 6.94
CA ARG A 113 5.95 -7.78 8.40
C ARG A 113 6.19 -6.43 9.06
N ARG A 114 7.22 -5.68 8.64
CA ARG A 114 7.49 -4.33 9.17
C ARG A 114 6.38 -3.33 8.83
N ASN A 115 5.89 -3.34 7.59
CA ASN A 115 4.76 -2.49 7.19
C ASN A 115 3.46 -2.87 7.89
N LEU A 116 3.16 -4.17 8.06
CA LEU A 116 1.97 -4.63 8.78
C LEU A 116 2.02 -4.23 10.27
N ALA A 117 3.19 -4.35 10.90
CA ALA A 117 3.38 -3.88 12.28
C ALA A 117 3.13 -2.36 12.40
N LEU A 118 3.56 -1.57 11.42
CA LEU A 118 3.31 -0.13 11.38
C LEU A 118 1.81 0.19 11.15
N ALA A 119 1.14 -0.54 10.27
CA ALA A 119 -0.30 -0.42 10.04
C ALA A 119 -1.10 -0.68 11.33
N LEU A 120 -0.76 -1.75 12.05
CA LEU A 120 -1.35 -2.06 13.36
C LEU A 120 -1.07 -0.98 14.41
N ALA A 121 0.16 -0.52 14.51
CA ALA A 121 0.56 0.49 15.50
C ALA A 121 -0.14 1.83 15.29
N THR A 122 -0.50 2.15 14.04
CA THR A 122 -1.11 3.43 13.65
C THR A 122 -2.62 3.36 13.46
N GLY A 123 -3.21 2.17 13.39
CA GLY A 123 -4.62 1.96 13.02
C GLY A 123 -4.95 2.39 11.58
N LYS A 124 -3.92 2.54 10.73
CA LYS A 124 -4.05 2.93 9.31
C LYS A 124 -4.08 1.67 8.44
N PRO A 125 -5.02 1.54 7.49
CA PRO A 125 -5.14 0.34 6.67
C PRO A 125 -3.90 0.11 5.81
N ALA A 126 -3.61 -1.15 5.50
CA ALA A 126 -2.52 -1.54 4.61
C ALA A 126 -2.93 -1.53 3.13
N ILE A 127 -2.03 -1.13 2.24
CA ILE A 127 -2.16 -1.29 0.78
C ILE A 127 -1.27 -2.45 0.36
N LEU A 128 -1.89 -3.55 -0.05
CA LEU A 128 -1.24 -4.84 -0.29
C LEU A 128 -1.11 -5.15 -1.78
N HIS A 129 0.13 -5.26 -2.23
CA HIS A 129 0.50 -5.85 -3.52
C HIS A 129 0.62 -7.36 -3.40
N CYS A 130 0.04 -8.08 -4.33
CA CYS A 130 0.21 -9.53 -4.38
C CYS A 130 0.26 -10.03 -5.81
N ARG A 131 1.35 -10.68 -6.19
CA ARG A 131 1.52 -11.25 -7.53
C ARG A 131 2.31 -12.55 -7.48
N SER A 132 1.77 -13.58 -8.11
CA SER A 132 2.48 -14.83 -8.41
C SER A 132 2.68 -14.95 -9.92
N VAL A 133 3.62 -15.80 -10.30
CA VAL A 133 3.73 -16.27 -11.70
C VAL A 133 2.39 -16.86 -12.14
N ASP A 134 2.01 -16.64 -13.40
CA ASP A 134 0.76 -17.14 -13.95
C ASP A 134 0.57 -18.65 -13.70
N GLY A 135 -0.64 -19.03 -13.31
CA GLY A 135 -0.97 -20.41 -12.90
C GLY A 135 -0.46 -20.84 -11.52
N ARG A 136 0.23 -19.97 -10.76
CA ARG A 136 0.64 -20.22 -9.36
C ARG A 136 -0.13 -19.33 -8.38
N ARG A 137 0.01 -19.64 -7.08
CA ARG A 137 -0.62 -18.92 -5.96
C ARG A 137 0.30 -18.75 -4.75
N ASP A 138 1.61 -18.89 -4.94
CA ASP A 138 2.59 -18.93 -3.86
C ASP A 138 2.72 -17.59 -3.12
N ALA A 139 2.66 -16.46 -3.82
CA ALA A 139 2.62 -15.14 -3.16
C ALA A 139 1.29 -14.92 -2.41
N GLN A 140 0.17 -15.36 -2.98
CA GLN A 140 -1.15 -15.26 -2.36
C GLN A 140 -1.24 -16.07 -1.06
N ASP A 141 -0.78 -17.32 -1.10
CA ASP A 141 -0.79 -18.21 0.07
C ASP A 141 0.16 -17.70 1.16
N ALA A 142 1.34 -17.21 0.77
CA ALA A 142 2.27 -16.58 1.70
C ALA A 142 1.69 -15.30 2.32
N LEU A 143 1.07 -14.43 1.52
CA LEU A 143 0.45 -13.21 2.03
C LEU A 143 -0.69 -13.52 3.02
N LEU A 144 -1.59 -14.46 2.68
CA LEU A 144 -2.65 -14.90 3.59
C LEU A 144 -2.08 -15.48 4.89
N HIS A 145 -0.99 -16.25 4.81
CA HIS A 145 -0.32 -16.77 5.99
C HIS A 145 0.20 -15.63 6.88
N GLU A 146 0.93 -14.67 6.32
CA GLU A 146 1.49 -13.53 7.07
C GLU A 146 0.39 -12.65 7.72
N LEU A 147 -0.72 -12.41 7.00
CA LEU A 147 -1.85 -11.65 7.56
C LEU A 147 -2.46 -12.38 8.77
N ARG A 148 -2.66 -13.69 8.67
CA ARG A 148 -3.17 -14.51 9.78
C ARG A 148 -2.23 -14.54 10.97
N GLU A 149 -0.93 -14.73 10.74
CA GLU A 149 0.08 -14.71 11.81
C GLU A 149 0.16 -13.35 12.51
N THR A 150 -0.12 -12.27 11.76
CA THR A 150 -0.19 -10.91 12.30
C THR A 150 -1.51 -10.61 13.03
N GLY A 151 -2.46 -11.56 13.03
CA GLY A 151 -3.75 -11.47 13.71
C GLY A 151 -4.84 -10.74 12.93
N PHE A 152 -4.70 -10.55 11.61
CA PHE A 152 -5.82 -10.05 10.78
C PHE A 152 -6.99 -11.03 10.87
N GLY A 153 -8.22 -10.52 10.92
CA GLY A 153 -9.43 -11.28 11.21
C GLY A 153 -9.76 -11.44 12.70
N ASP A 154 -8.80 -11.26 13.61
CA ASP A 154 -9.06 -11.39 15.04
C ASP A 154 -9.76 -10.16 15.63
N ARG A 155 -10.50 -10.38 16.73
CA ARG A 155 -11.24 -9.32 17.44
C ARG A 155 -10.36 -8.16 17.89
N ALA A 156 -9.08 -8.43 18.22
CA ALA A 156 -8.13 -7.40 18.64
C ALA A 156 -7.78 -6.47 17.47
N THR A 157 -7.47 -7.05 16.31
CA THR A 157 -7.11 -6.31 15.09
C THR A 157 -8.30 -5.54 14.54
N ILE A 158 -9.49 -6.14 14.49
CA ILE A 158 -10.72 -5.44 14.09
C ILE A 158 -10.97 -4.20 14.96
N ARG A 159 -10.67 -4.27 16.28
CA ARG A 159 -10.74 -3.11 17.17
C ARG A 159 -9.66 -2.08 16.89
N ALA A 160 -8.42 -2.50 16.57
CA ALA A 160 -7.33 -1.60 16.23
C ALA A 160 -7.64 -0.73 14.99
N PHE A 161 -8.45 -1.24 14.07
CA PHE A 161 -8.93 -0.50 12.89
C PHE A 161 -10.32 0.12 13.08
N GLU A 162 -10.87 0.12 14.31
CA GLU A 162 -12.18 0.70 14.63
C GLU A 162 -13.33 0.11 13.80
N GLY A 163 -13.23 -1.15 13.40
CA GLY A 163 -14.20 -1.83 12.54
C GLY A 163 -14.16 -1.42 11.06
N ARG A 164 -13.18 -0.62 10.64
CA ARG A 164 -12.90 -0.36 9.22
C ARG A 164 -12.09 -1.51 8.63
N PRO A 165 -12.18 -1.76 7.30
CA PRO A 165 -11.34 -2.76 6.65
C PRO A 165 -9.85 -2.49 6.92
N PRO A 166 -9.09 -3.50 7.36
CA PRO A 166 -7.71 -3.34 7.80
C PRO A 166 -6.72 -3.26 6.63
N ALA A 167 -7.14 -3.65 5.43
CA ALA A 167 -6.31 -3.61 4.23
C ALA A 167 -7.13 -3.55 2.94
N ILE A 168 -6.47 -3.16 1.85
CA ILE A 168 -6.94 -3.30 0.47
C ILE A 168 -5.88 -4.08 -0.31
N VAL A 169 -6.29 -5.13 -1.02
CA VAL A 169 -5.46 -5.79 -2.04
C VAL A 169 -5.65 -5.05 -3.36
N HIS A 170 -4.70 -4.19 -3.72
CA HIS A 170 -4.84 -3.38 -4.94
C HIS A 170 -4.44 -4.19 -6.18
N SER A 171 -4.95 -3.77 -7.34
CA SER A 171 -4.69 -4.45 -8.62
C SER A 171 -4.95 -5.97 -8.57
N TYR A 172 -6.05 -6.35 -7.92
CA TYR A 172 -6.42 -7.74 -7.70
C TYR A 172 -6.47 -8.53 -9.02
N SER A 173 -5.74 -9.66 -9.06
CA SER A 173 -5.65 -10.56 -10.22
C SER A 173 -5.61 -12.05 -9.81
N GLY A 174 -6.11 -12.38 -8.62
CA GLY A 174 -6.12 -13.75 -8.08
C GLY A 174 -7.39 -14.56 -8.34
N PRO A 175 -7.42 -15.85 -7.95
CA PRO A 175 -8.60 -16.72 -8.05
C PRO A 175 -9.67 -16.40 -6.99
N VAL A 176 -10.95 -16.72 -7.24
CA VAL A 176 -12.08 -16.32 -6.38
C VAL A 176 -11.92 -16.75 -4.91
N ASP A 177 -11.40 -17.94 -4.66
CA ASP A 177 -11.18 -18.46 -3.30
C ASP A 177 -10.17 -17.62 -2.49
N TYR A 178 -9.19 -17.01 -3.17
CA TYR A 178 -8.27 -16.06 -2.57
C TYR A 178 -8.97 -14.73 -2.21
N ALA A 179 -9.89 -14.24 -3.04
CA ALA A 179 -10.71 -13.08 -2.71
C ALA A 179 -11.61 -13.35 -1.49
N GLU A 180 -12.27 -14.50 -1.45
CA GLU A 180 -13.11 -14.92 -0.31
C GLU A 180 -12.29 -14.98 0.97
N ALA A 181 -11.12 -15.65 0.92
CA ALA A 181 -10.22 -15.73 2.06
C ALA A 181 -9.71 -14.36 2.55
N MET A 182 -9.52 -13.39 1.65
CA MET A 182 -9.16 -12.02 2.02
C MET A 182 -10.32 -11.26 2.66
N ILE A 183 -11.54 -11.41 2.13
CA ILE A 183 -12.75 -10.80 2.69
C ILE A 183 -13.04 -11.34 4.10
N ASP A 184 -12.79 -12.62 4.33
CA ASP A 184 -12.99 -13.27 5.64
C ASP A 184 -12.03 -12.75 6.73
N LEU A 185 -10.93 -12.07 6.35
CA LEU A 185 -10.01 -11.42 7.30
C LEU A 185 -10.51 -10.05 7.80
N GLY A 186 -11.69 -9.62 7.33
CA GLY A 186 -12.34 -8.36 7.70
C GLY A 186 -11.88 -7.16 6.88
#